data_AF-A0AAD9CL35-F1
#
_entry.id   AF-A0AAD9CL35-F1
#
_cell.length_a   1.000
_cell.length_b   1.000
_cell.length_c   1.000
_cell.angle_alpha   90.00
_cell.angle_beta   90.00
_cell.angle_gamma   90.00
#
_symmetry.space_group_name_H-M   'P 1'
#
loop_
_entity.id
_entity.type
_entity.pdbx_description
1 polymer ?
#
loop_
_entity_poly.entity_id
_entity_poly.type
_entity_poly.pdbx_seq_one_letter_code
_entity_poly.pdbx_strand_id
1 'polypeptide(L)'
;MLLRVIISQNDIRRLRIENIPTSIEGLNLELRTNLGLTGGFILQFEDPDFDNQLCNLTDIKDLPVERATLKVLFTTDVDVSDSTLDTCSLPLVSSGDSVEWPNPFPSTVRT
;
A
#
# COMPACT_ATOMS: atom_id res chain seq x y z
N MET A 1 -19.77 3.74 13.79
CA MET A 1 -19.03 3.60 12.51
C MET A 1 -18.43 2.21 12.41
N LEU A 2 -18.34 1.66 11.20
CA LEU A 2 -17.68 0.38 10.95
C LEU A 2 -16.31 0.58 10.31
N LEU A 3 -15.28 0.02 10.93
CA LEU A 3 -13.91 0.09 10.47
C LEU A 3 -13.44 -1.27 9.95
N ARG A 4 -12.84 -1.26 8.77
CA ARG A 4 -12.03 -2.36 8.27
C ARG A 4 -10.57 -1.97 8.48
N VAL A 5 -9.89 -2.60 9.42
CA VAL A 5 -8.51 -2.27 9.78
C VAL A 5 -7.57 -3.34 9.21
N ILE A 6 -6.67 -2.91 8.35
CA ILE A 6 -5.64 -3.74 7.72
C ILE A 6 -4.36 -3.54 8.52
N ILE A 7 -4.01 -4.52 9.34
CA ILE A 7 -2.78 -4.52 10.14
C ILE A 7 -1.61 -5.05 9.29
N SER A 8 -1.90 -6.09 8.48
CA SER A 8 -0.98 -6.69 7.52
C SER A 8 -1.78 -7.44 6.45
N GLN A 9 -1.12 -7.94 5.40
CA GLN A 9 -1.80 -8.62 4.28
C GLN A 9 -2.62 -9.85 4.73
N ASN A 10 -2.18 -10.51 5.81
CA ASN A 10 -2.86 -11.66 6.40
C ASN A 10 -3.74 -11.34 7.61
N ASP A 11 -3.66 -10.12 8.16
CA ASP A 11 -4.42 -9.71 9.35
C ASP A 11 -5.26 -8.46 9.05
N ILE A 12 -6.52 -8.73 8.67
CA ILE A 12 -7.52 -7.72 8.37
C ILE A 12 -8.70 -7.95 9.30
N ARG A 13 -8.97 -6.97 10.15
CA ARG A 13 -9.98 -7.07 11.21
C ARG A 13 -11.10 -6.07 11.01
N ARG A 14 -12.30 -6.49 11.37
CA ARG A 14 -13.48 -5.63 11.40
C ARG A 14 -13.67 -5.12 12.83
N LEU A 15 -13.62 -3.80 13.00
CA LEU A 15 -13.86 -3.13 14.27
C LEU A 15 -15.14 -2.29 14.18
N ARG A 16 -15.99 -2.36 15.20
CA ARG A 16 -17.17 -1.49 15.30
C ARG A 16 -16.91 -0.51 16.43
N ILE A 17 -16.88 0.78 16.11
CA ILE A 17 -16.79 1.84 17.11
C ILE A 17 -18.16 2.47 17.27
N GLU A 18 -18.65 2.53 18.50
CA GLU A 18 -19.95 3.14 18.80
C GLU A 18 -19.91 4.67 18.76
N ASN A 19 -18.82 5.26 19.28
CA ASN A 19 -18.61 6.70 19.28
C ASN A 19 -17.47 7.07 18.33
N ILE A 20 -17.76 7.87 17.30
CA ILE A 20 -16.72 8.33 16.38
C ILE A 20 -15.78 9.24 17.18
N PRO A 21 -14.49 8.89 17.27
CA PRO A 21 -13.54 9.69 18.02
C PRO A 21 -13.49 11.11 17.44
N THR A 22 -13.26 12.11 18.30
CA THR A 22 -13.16 13.54 17.93
C THR A 22 -11.73 13.99 17.65
N SER A 23 -10.75 13.10 17.84
CA SER A 23 -9.33 13.33 17.59
C SER A 23 -8.64 12.05 17.11
N ILE A 24 -7.57 12.21 16.34
CA ILE A 24 -6.72 11.11 15.85
C ILE A 24 -6.16 10.29 17.00
N GLU A 25 -5.79 10.94 18.12
CA GLU A 25 -5.28 10.23 19.30
C GLU A 25 -6.32 9.28 19.91
N GLY A 26 -7.59 9.69 19.94
CA GLY A 26 -8.69 8.86 20.42
C GLY A 26 -8.90 7.62 19.53
N LEU A 27 -8.83 7.81 18.20
CA LEU A 27 -8.90 6.70 17.26
C LEU A 27 -7.72 5.73 17.43
N ASN A 28 -6.51 6.28 17.58
CA ASN A 28 -5.30 5.48 17.83
C ASN A 28 -5.43 4.65 19.12
N LEU A 29 -5.97 5.23 20.19
CA LEU A 29 -6.15 4.53 21.46
C LEU A 29 -7.19 3.40 21.35
N GLU A 30 -8.31 3.66 20.69
CA GLU A 30 -9.34 2.66 20.37
C GLU A 30 -8.76 1.48 19.60
N LEU A 31 -7.99 1.75 18.55
CA LEU A 31 -7.35 0.74 17.73
C LEU A 31 -6.31 -0.06 18.52
N ARG A 32 -5.47 0.60 19.33
CA ARG A 32 -4.49 -0.06 20.21
C ARG A 32 -5.18 -1.00 21.20
N THR A 33 -6.27 -0.55 21.81
CA THR A 33 -6.99 -1.30 22.84
C THR A 33 -7.72 -2.50 22.25
N ASN A 34 -8.41 -2.32 21.11
CA ASN A 34 -9.20 -3.39 20.50
C ASN A 34 -8.35 -4.38 19.70
N LEU A 35 -7.29 -3.92 19.04
CA LEU A 35 -6.47 -4.76 18.15
C LEU A 35 -5.18 -5.22 18.82
N GLY A 36 -4.81 -4.65 19.97
CA GLY A 36 -3.57 -4.96 20.69
C GLY A 36 -2.33 -4.37 20.03
N LEU A 37 -2.45 -3.25 19.31
CA LEU A 37 -1.32 -2.62 18.61
C LEU A 37 -0.34 -2.01 19.62
N THR A 38 0.93 -2.38 19.50
CA THR A 38 2.03 -1.83 20.31
C THR A 38 3.01 -1.05 19.44
N GLY A 39 3.59 0.03 19.98
CA GLY A 39 4.58 0.84 19.29
C GLY A 39 4.02 2.06 18.54
N GLY A 40 4.87 2.70 17.73
CA GLY A 40 4.49 3.78 16.83
C GLY A 40 3.92 3.23 15.53
N PHE A 41 2.83 3.83 15.05
CA PHE A 41 2.27 3.51 13.75
C PHE A 41 1.58 4.73 13.16
N ILE A 42 1.46 4.73 11.84
CA ILE A 42 0.73 5.72 11.05
C ILE A 42 -0.55 5.06 10.56
N LEU A 43 -1.64 5.83 10.53
CA LEU A 43 -2.90 5.41 9.95
C LEU A 43 -3.03 5.97 8.54
N GLN A 44 -3.45 5.11 7.62
CA GLN A 44 -3.89 5.50 6.30
C GLN A 44 -5.37 5.13 6.13
N PHE A 45 -6.09 5.86 5.29
CA PHE A 45 -7.48 5.58 4.96
C PHE A 45 -7.68 5.56 3.45
N GLU A 46 -8.70 4.85 2.98
CA GLU A 46 -9.11 4.93 1.57
C GLU A 46 -9.86 6.24 1.34
N ASP A 47 -9.27 7.13 0.53
CA ASP A 47 -9.84 8.43 0.22
C ASP A 47 -10.64 8.37 -1.09
N PRO A 48 -11.97 8.57 -1.06
CA PRO A 48 -12.80 8.53 -2.26
C PRO A 48 -12.47 9.65 -3.26
N ASP A 49 -11.89 10.76 -2.82
CA ASP A 49 -11.46 11.85 -3.70
C ASP A 49 -10.19 11.49 -4.51
N PHE A 50 -9.44 10.46 -4.07
CA PHE A 50 -8.24 9.94 -4.75
C PHE A 50 -8.44 8.52 -5.29
N ASP A 51 -9.62 8.22 -5.85
CA ASP A 51 -9.94 6.90 -6.41
C ASP A 51 -9.85 5.74 -5.39
N ASN A 52 -10.14 6.01 -4.12
CA ASN A 52 -9.99 5.06 -3.01
C ASN A 52 -8.55 4.61 -2.74
N GLN A 53 -7.57 5.43 -3.13
CA GLN A 53 -6.18 5.20 -2.76
C GLN A 53 -5.95 5.45 -1.26
N LEU A 54 -4.90 4.81 -0.73
CA LEU A 54 -4.53 4.95 0.67
C LEU A 54 -3.81 6.28 0.91
N CYS A 55 -4.42 7.16 1.69
CA CYS A 55 -3.89 8.45 2.09
C CYS A 55 -3.63 8.50 3.59
N ASN A 56 -2.63 9.28 4.01
CA ASN A 56 -2.32 9.44 5.44
C ASN A 56 -3.47 10.16 6.13
N LEU A 57 -3.96 9.59 7.23
CA LEU A 57 -5.04 10.16 8.00
C LEU A 57 -4.52 11.31 8.87
N THR A 58 -4.84 12.54 8.50
CA THR A 58 -4.47 13.75 9.25
C THR A 58 -5.60 14.27 10.14
N ASP A 59 -6.85 14.15 9.67
CA ASP A 59 -8.03 14.52 10.44
C ASP A 59 -9.06 13.39 10.39
N ILE A 60 -9.73 13.17 11.52
CA ILE A 60 -10.81 12.18 11.63
C ILE A 60 -12.04 12.53 10.79
N LYS A 61 -12.23 13.81 10.44
CA LYS A 61 -13.38 14.30 9.67
C LYS A 61 -13.33 13.86 8.21
N ASP A 62 -12.13 13.53 7.73
CA ASP A 62 -11.93 12.97 6.40
C ASP A 62 -12.46 11.52 6.32
N LEU A 63 -12.70 10.87 7.46
CA LEU A 63 -13.26 9.53 7.48
C LEU A 63 -14.79 9.55 7.25
N PRO A 64 -15.29 8.69 6.35
CA PRO A 64 -16.72 8.48 6.19
C PRO A 64 -17.40 7.97 7.47
N VAL A 65 -18.54 8.58 7.80
CA VAL A 65 -19.30 8.36 9.06
C VAL A 65 -19.86 6.93 9.20
N GLU A 66 -20.20 6.29 8.07
CA GLU A 66 -20.83 4.98 8.08
C GLU A 66 -19.78 3.84 8.15
N ARG A 67 -18.81 3.85 7.23
CA ARG A 67 -17.83 2.79 7.03
C ARG A 67 -16.52 3.35 6.49
N ALA A 68 -15.37 2.95 7.03
CA ALA A 68 -14.07 3.33 6.50
C ALA A 68 -13.09 2.15 6.50
N THR A 69 -12.18 2.13 5.53
CA THR A 69 -11.02 1.23 5.52
C THR A 69 -9.82 2.00 6.06
N LEU A 70 -9.14 1.43 7.06
CA LEU A 70 -7.90 1.94 7.60
C LEU A 70 -6.77 0.93 7.38
N LYS A 71 -5.58 1.40 6.99
CA LYS A 71 -4.35 0.62 6.98
C LYS A 71 -3.41 1.13 8.07
N VAL A 72 -2.88 0.21 8.86
CA VAL A 72 -1.89 0.51 9.89
C VAL A 72 -0.51 0.28 9.29
N LEU A 73 0.33 1.30 9.33
CA LEU A 73 1.75 1.22 8.97
C LEU A 73 2.57 1.34 10.25
N PHE A 74 3.14 0.23 10.70
CA PHE A 74 4.05 0.25 11.84
C PHE A 74 5.33 0.99 11.46
N THR A 75 5.72 1.98 12.26
CA THR A 75 6.98 2.70 12.08
C THR A 75 8.08 1.87 12.76
N THR A 76 8.37 0.69 12.24
CA THR A 76 9.63 0.01 12.52
C THR A 76 10.68 0.59 11.59
N ASP A 77 11.86 0.93 12.11
CA ASP A 77 13.02 1.43 11.37
C ASP A 77 13.59 0.34 10.44
N VAL A 78 12.80 -0.18 9.50
CA VAL A 78 13.21 -1.09 8.43
C VAL A 78 12.27 -0.86 7.25
N ASP A 79 12.83 -0.28 6.19
CA ASP A 79 12.31 -0.29 4.83
C ASP A 79 11.70 -1.66 4.48
N VAL A 80 10.37 -1.77 4.51
CA VAL A 80 9.68 -2.85 3.81
C VAL A 80 9.03 -2.22 2.59
N SER A 81 9.83 -2.19 1.51
CA SER A 81 9.36 -2.10 0.13
C SER A 81 8.25 -3.13 -0.09
N ASP A 82 7.01 -2.68 -0.08
CA ASP A 82 5.88 -3.48 -0.56
C ASP A 82 5.72 -3.21 -2.06
N SER A 83 6.62 -3.82 -2.82
CA SER A 83 6.50 -3.93 -4.28
C SER A 83 5.55 -5.08 -4.59
N THR A 84 4.25 -4.79 -4.64
CA THR A 84 3.27 -5.62 -5.35
C THR A 84 2.57 -4.78 -6.41
N LEU A 85 3.34 -4.40 -7.44
CA LEU A 85 2.78 -4.18 -8.77
C LEU A 85 2.84 -5.52 -9.50
N ASP A 86 1.75 -6.26 -9.44
CA ASP A 86 1.50 -7.39 -10.33
C ASP A 86 1.37 -6.87 -11.76
N THR A 87 2.41 -7.02 -12.58
CA THR A 87 2.26 -7.13 -14.04
C THR A 87 3.39 -8.00 -14.61
N CYS A 88 3.01 -9.25 -14.88
CA CYS A 88 3.56 -10.14 -15.90
C CYS A 88 5.01 -10.64 -15.72
N SER A 89 5.16 -11.71 -14.93
CA SER A 89 6.19 -12.72 -15.18
C SER A 89 5.91 -13.42 -16.51
N LEU A 90 6.67 -13.11 -17.56
CA LEU A 90 6.79 -13.99 -18.72
C LEU A 90 7.87 -15.03 -18.43
N PRO A 91 7.62 -16.33 -18.68
CA PRO A 91 8.67 -17.33 -18.54
C PRO A 91 9.71 -17.12 -19.64
N LEU A 92 10.93 -16.75 -19.28
CA LEU A 92 12.06 -16.80 -20.21
C LEU A 92 12.40 -18.28 -20.42
N VAL A 93 11.77 -18.88 -21.44
CA VAL A 93 12.13 -20.21 -21.92
C VAL A 93 13.57 -20.15 -22.43
N SER A 94 14.47 -20.83 -21.72
CA SER A 94 15.78 -21.18 -22.24
C SER A 94 15.58 -22.22 -23.33
N SER A 95 15.81 -21.85 -24.59
CA SER A 95 16.29 -22.73 -25.66
C SER A 95 16.45 -21.98 -26.97
N GLY A 96 17.67 -22.00 -27.51
CA GLY A 96 17.87 -22.19 -28.95
C GLY A 96 18.02 -20.94 -29.82
N ASP A 97 19.25 -20.80 -30.29
CA ASP A 97 19.60 -20.50 -31.68
C ASP A 97 19.60 -19.05 -32.18
N SER A 98 20.69 -18.76 -32.88
CA SER A 98 21.16 -17.48 -33.38
C SER A 98 20.19 -16.84 -34.38
N VAL A 99 19.85 -15.57 -34.21
CA VAL A 99 19.42 -14.72 -35.33
C VAL A 99 20.16 -13.39 -35.28
N GLU A 100 21.06 -13.28 -36.25
CA GLU A 100 21.91 -12.17 -36.64
C GLU A 100 21.06 -10.95 -37.07
N TRP A 101 21.29 -9.81 -36.44
CA TRP A 101 20.71 -8.53 -36.85
C TRP A 101 21.31 -8.09 -38.20
N PRO A 102 20.52 -7.64 -39.18
CA PRO A 102 21.08 -7.16 -40.44
C PRO A 102 21.72 -5.77 -40.23
N ASN A 103 23.02 -5.71 -40.48
CA ASN A 103 23.81 -4.48 -40.54
C ASN A 103 23.33 -3.56 -41.69
N PRO A 104 23.08 -2.26 -41.47
CA PRO A 104 23.10 -1.27 -42.55
C PRO A 104 24.55 -0.79 -42.79
N PHE A 105 25.13 -1.26 -43.89
CA PHE A 105 26.47 -1.04 -44.52
C PHE A 105 27.00 0.41 -44.59
N PRO A 106 28.19 0.66 -45.22
CA PRO A 106 29.54 0.13 -44.99
C PRO A 106 30.59 1.27 -44.84
N SER A 107 31.78 0.91 -44.37
CA SER A 107 32.97 1.76 -44.26
C SER A 107 33.39 2.40 -45.58
N THR A 108 33.81 3.67 -45.57
CA THR A 108 34.84 4.14 -46.49
C THR A 108 35.96 4.81 -45.70
N VAL A 109 37.03 4.05 -45.53
CA VAL A 109 38.40 4.56 -45.34
C VAL A 109 38.80 5.30 -46.62
N ARG A 110 39.36 6.50 -46.50
CA ARG A 110 40.50 6.89 -47.34
C ARG A 110 41.29 8.09 -46.79
N THR A 111 42.53 7.76 -46.42
CA THR A 111 43.81 8.50 -46.54
C THR A 111 43.95 9.88 -45.93
#